data_AF-A0A2P9AVH1-F1
#
_entry.id   AF-A0A2P9AVH1-F1
#
_cell.length_a   1.000
_cell.length_b   1.000
_cell.length_c   1.000
_cell.angle_alpha   90.00
_cell.angle_beta   90.00
_cell.angle_gamma   90.00
#
_symmetry.space_group_name_H-M   'P 1'
#
loop_
_entity.id
_entity.type
_entity.pdbx_description
1 polymer ?
#
loop_
_entity_poly.entity_id
_entity_poly.type
_entity_poly.pdbx_seq_one_letter_code
_entity_poly.pdbx_strand_id
1 'polypeptide(L)'
;MREWIAAVGARTAYIMPGSPWENGYCESFNSKLRDELLDGEIFYTLEEAKIVIEGWRRHYNTVRHTQPLAVVHPPRRRPSGRLRTPDPLRRPRRP
;
A
#
# COMPACT_ATOMS: atom_id res chain seq x y z
N MET A 1 -2.77 -16.17 -16.11
CA MET A 1 -2.46 -15.44 -14.84
C MET A 1 -3.19 -16.02 -13.64
N ARG A 2 -4.55 -15.99 -13.57
CA ARG A 2 -5.29 -16.55 -12.42
C ARG A 2 -5.04 -18.05 -12.20
N GLU A 3 -4.97 -18.82 -13.29
CA GLU A 3 -4.63 -20.25 -13.26
C GLU A 3 -3.24 -20.50 -12.68
N TRP A 4 -2.25 -19.68 -13.01
CA TRP A 4 -0.90 -19.78 -12.47
C TRP A 4 -0.86 -19.43 -10.97
N ILE A 5 -1.56 -18.37 -10.56
CA ILE A 5 -1.68 -17.99 -9.14
C ILE A 5 -2.32 -19.14 -8.33
N ALA A 6 -3.38 -19.75 -8.86
CA ALA A 6 -4.02 -20.91 -8.24
C ALA A 6 -3.08 -22.13 -8.21
N ALA A 7 -2.32 -22.38 -9.28
CA ALA A 7 -1.37 -23.49 -9.37
C ALA A 7 -0.24 -23.38 -8.33
N VAL A 8 0.22 -22.18 -7.99
CA VAL A 8 1.22 -21.96 -6.93
C VAL A 8 0.62 -21.86 -5.53
N GLY A 9 -0.70 -22.05 -5.38
CA GLY A 9 -1.41 -21.98 -4.10
C GLY A 9 -1.52 -20.57 -3.50
N ALA A 10 -1.21 -19.54 -4.29
CA ALA A 10 -1.26 -18.15 -3.84
C ALA A 10 -2.68 -17.58 -3.96
N ARG A 11 -2.96 -16.52 -3.18
CA ARG A 11 -4.20 -15.75 -3.29
C ARG A 11 -3.89 -14.37 -3.84
N THR A 12 -4.71 -13.89 -4.77
CA THR A 12 -4.58 -12.52 -5.27
C THR A 12 -5.09 -11.54 -4.23
N ALA A 13 -4.22 -10.62 -3.80
CA ALA A 13 -4.64 -9.43 -3.06
C ALA A 13 -4.91 -8.31 -4.07
N TYR A 14 -6.14 -7.82 -4.11
CA TYR A 14 -6.50 -6.67 -4.91
C TYR A 14 -6.36 -5.40 -4.07
N ILE A 15 -5.78 -4.35 -4.65
CA ILE A 15 -5.82 -3.01 -4.07
C ILE A 15 -7.24 -2.48 -4.20
N MET A 16 -7.84 -2.07 -3.10
CA MET A 16 -9.19 -1.54 -3.09
C MET A 16 -9.22 -0.18 -3.80
N PRO A 17 -10.21 0.09 -4.66
CA PRO A 17 -10.38 1.41 -5.26
C PRO A 17 -10.40 2.51 -4.18
N GLY A 18 -9.55 3.52 -4.34
CA GLY A 18 -9.39 4.60 -3.35
C GLY A 18 -8.49 4.28 -2.16
N SER A 19 -7.73 3.17 -2.18
CA SER A 19 -6.78 2.77 -1.13
C SER A 19 -5.31 2.78 -1.58
N PRO A 20 -4.76 3.92 -2.05
CA PRO A 20 -3.39 3.98 -2.57
C PRO A 20 -2.32 3.57 -1.54
N TRP A 21 -2.59 3.71 -0.24
CA TRP A 21 -1.67 3.30 0.83
C TRP A 21 -1.40 1.79 0.88
N GLU A 22 -2.25 0.95 0.27
CA GLU A 22 -2.03 -0.51 0.21
C GLU A 22 -0.84 -0.89 -0.68
N ASN A 23 -0.42 0.01 -1.61
CA ASN A 23 0.74 -0.20 -2.47
C ASN A 23 2.04 0.43 -1.93
N GLY A 24 1.98 1.08 -0.76
CA GLY A 24 3.08 1.91 -0.26
C GLY A 24 4.40 1.14 -0.06
N TYR A 25 4.35 -0.16 0.24
CA TYR A 25 5.54 -0.99 0.36
C TYR A 25 6.25 -1.18 -0.99
N CYS A 26 5.53 -1.60 -2.03
CA CYS A 26 6.10 -1.81 -3.36
C CYS A 26 6.61 -0.48 -3.96
N GLU A 27 5.88 0.62 -3.74
CA GLU A 27 6.31 1.95 -4.16
C GLU A 27 7.60 2.38 -3.45
N SER A 28 7.67 2.22 -2.13
CA SER A 28 8.86 2.53 -1.34
C SER A 28 10.06 1.68 -1.74
N PHE A 29 9.84 0.39 -2.03
CA PHE A 29 10.89 -0.49 -2.52
C PHE A 29 11.44 -0.02 -3.87
N ASN A 30 10.56 0.24 -4.84
CA ASN A 30 10.96 0.64 -6.19
C ASN A 30 11.64 2.00 -6.22
N SER A 31 11.18 2.97 -5.41
CA SER A 31 11.85 4.26 -5.28
C SER A 31 13.28 4.08 -4.75
N LYS A 32 13.44 3.31 -3.67
CA LYS A 32 14.76 3.09 -3.07
C LYS A 32 15.72 2.33 -3.96
N LEU A 33 15.24 1.32 -4.69
CA LEU A 33 16.05 0.60 -5.67
C LEU A 33 16.59 1.56 -6.74
N ARG A 34 15.76 2.52 -7.18
CA ARG A 34 16.19 3.53 -8.16
C ARG A 34 17.22 4.48 -7.55
N ASP A 35 16.87 5.13 -6.44
CA ASP A 35 17.67 6.19 -5.83
C ASP A 35 19.01 5.69 -5.27
N GLU A 36 19.05 4.47 -4.72
CA GLU A 36 20.23 3.94 -4.02
C GLU A 36 21.12 3.05 -4.88
N LEU A 37 20.60 2.51 -5.99
CA LEU A 37 21.35 1.57 -6.83
C LEU A 37 21.35 1.97 -8.31
N LEU A 38 20.19 2.04 -8.94
CA LEU A 38 20.13 2.16 -10.40
C LEU A 38 20.61 3.51 -10.91
N ASP A 39 20.42 4.59 -10.15
CA ASP A 39 20.89 5.93 -10.53
C ASP A 39 22.38 6.16 -10.18
N GLY A 40 23.00 5.25 -9.41
CA GLY A 40 24.39 5.36 -8.94
C GLY A 40 25.40 4.43 -9.61
N GLU A 41 24.93 3.39 -10.31
CA GLU A 41 25.77 2.32 -10.86
C GLU A 41 25.59 2.20 -12.39
N ILE A 42 26.70 2.01 -13.11
CA ILE A 42 26.68 1.68 -14.55
C ILE A 42 26.99 0.18 -14.68
N PHE A 43 26.03 -0.59 -15.20
CA PHE A 43 26.23 -2.02 -15.45
C PHE A 43 26.76 -2.26 -16.86
N TYR A 44 27.86 -2.98 -16.98
CA TYR A 44 28.45 -3.32 -18.28
C TYR A 44 27.88 -4.62 -18.84
N THR A 45 27.35 -5.48 -17.97
CA THR A 45 26.71 -6.74 -18.36
C THR A 45 25.45 -7.03 -17.56
N LEU A 46 24.55 -7.85 -18.13
CA LEU A 46 23.35 -8.32 -17.43
C LEU A 46 23.69 -9.21 -16.22
N GLU A 47 24.79 -9.95 -16.29
CA GLU A 47 25.23 -10.83 -15.19
C GLU A 47 25.69 -10.01 -13.98
N GLU A 48 26.48 -8.97 -14.21
CA GLU A 48 26.88 -8.01 -13.19
C GLU A 48 25.66 -7.36 -12.54
N ALA A 49 24.71 -6.86 -13.34
CA ALA A 49 23.47 -6.27 -12.84
C ALA A 49 22.70 -7.24 -11.93
N LYS A 50 22.58 -8.52 -12.31
CA LYS A 50 21.90 -9.54 -11.49
C LYS A 50 22.59 -9.75 -10.14
N ILE A 51 23.91 -9.82 -10.13
CA ILE A 51 24.69 -10.04 -8.89
C ILE A 51 24.54 -8.84 -7.96
N VAL A 52 24.72 -7.62 -8.48
CA VAL A 52 24.65 -6.40 -7.69
C VAL A 52 23.24 -6.15 -7.15
N ILE A 53 22.20 -6.29 -7.98
CA ILE A 53 20.80 -6.13 -7.57
C ILE A 53 20.41 -7.17 -6.51
N GLU A 54 20.85 -8.43 -6.64
CA GLU A 54 20.57 -9.46 -5.65
C GLU A 54 21.27 -9.17 -4.31
N GLY A 55 22.50 -8.66 -4.35
CA GLY A 55 23.22 -8.17 -3.18
C GLY A 55 22.45 -7.04 -2.47
N TRP A 56 22.03 -6.03 -3.22
CA TRP A 56 21.23 -4.92 -2.71
C TRP A 56 19.89 -5.40 -2.13
N ARG A 57 19.17 -6.30 -2.82
CA ARG A 57 17.88 -6.86 -2.35
C ARG A 57 18.02 -7.55 -1.01
N ARG A 58 19.08 -8.37 -0.83
CA ARG A 58 19.35 -9.03 0.45
C ARG A 58 19.68 -8.02 1.54
N HIS A 59 20.50 -7.02 1.22
CA HIS A 59 20.83 -5.94 2.15
C HIS A 59 19.59 -5.16 2.59
N TYR A 60 18.79 -4.68 1.64
CA TYR A 60 17.55 -3.96 1.90
C TYR A 60 16.59 -4.75 2.81
N ASN A 61 16.42 -6.05 2.55
CA ASN A 61 15.52 -6.91 3.33
C ASN A 61 16.09 -7.29 4.71
N THR A 62 17.42 -7.33 4.88
CA THR A 62 18.05 -7.72 6.16
C THR A 62 18.23 -6.52 7.09
N VAL A 63 18.61 -5.36 6.55
CA VAL A 63 18.89 -4.14 7.34
C VAL A 63 17.62 -3.43 7.78
N ARG A 64 16.52 -3.55 7.03
CA ARG A 64 15.26 -2.84 7.33
C ARG A 64 14.36 -3.56 8.34
N HIS A 65 14.87 -4.56 9.06
CA HIS A 65 14.14 -5.27 10.13
C HIS A 65 13.63 -4.38 11.28
N THR A 66 13.90 -3.06 11.25
CA THR A 66 13.58 -2.11 12.33
C THR A 66 12.84 -0.85 11.87
N GLN A 67 12.02 -0.86 10.82
CA GLN A 67 11.04 0.23 10.63
C GLN A 67 9.73 -0.34 10.07
N PRO A 68 8.68 -0.51 10.89
CA PRO A 68 7.38 -0.88 10.37
C PRO A 68 6.89 0.27 9.48
N LEU A 69 6.51 -0.07 8.25
CA LEU A 69 5.70 0.82 7.43
C LEU A 69 4.38 1.01 8.18
N ALA A 70 4.27 2.09 8.94
CA ALA A 70 3.02 2.42 9.61
C ALA A 70 1.97 2.64 8.52
N VAL A 71 1.15 1.62 8.27
CA VAL A 71 -0.10 1.78 7.52
C VAL A 71 -0.96 2.71 8.38
N VAL A 72 -0.89 4.01 8.10
CA VAL A 72 -1.83 4.97 8.64
C VAL A 72 -3.15 4.68 7.91
N HIS A 73 -3.99 3.86 8.52
CA HIS A 73 -5.38 3.79 8.11
C HIS A 73 -5.98 5.20 8.29
N PRO A 74 -6.55 5.82 7.23
CA PRO A 74 -7.30 7.04 7.42
C PRO A 74 -8.41 6.76 8.44
N PRO A 75 -8.70 7.69 9.39
CA PRO A 75 -9.74 7.47 10.38
C PRO A 75 -11.03 7.09 9.66
N ARG A 76 -11.56 5.93 10.03
CA ARG A 76 -12.82 5.37 9.51
C ARG A 76 -13.84 6.49 9.43
N ARG A 77 -14.20 6.91 8.21
CA ARG A 77 -15.15 8.00 7.98
C ARG A 77 -16.40 7.65 8.79
N ARG A 78 -16.69 8.43 9.84
CA ARG A 78 -17.92 8.24 10.63
C ARG A 78 -19.07 8.22 9.62
N PRO A 79 -20.01 7.26 9.66
CA PRO A 79 -21.20 7.38 8.83
C PRO A 79 -21.81 8.72 9.19
N SER A 80 -21.92 9.62 8.21
CA SER A 80 -22.61 10.90 8.38
C SER A 80 -23.96 10.59 8.95
N GLY A 81 -24.12 10.83 10.26
CA GLY A 81 -25.38 10.70 10.94
C GLY A 81 -26.36 11.53 10.15
N ARG A 82 -27.46 10.90 9.71
CA ARG A 82 -28.58 11.55 9.03
C ARG A 82 -28.78 12.92 9.64
N LEU A 83 -28.75 13.96 8.81
CA LEU A 83 -29.44 15.20 9.11
C LEU A 83 -30.84 14.79 9.57
N ARG A 84 -31.12 14.93 10.86
CA ARG A 84 -32.48 14.82 11.38
C ARG A 84 -33.23 15.98 10.75
N THR A 85 -34.01 15.71 9.72
CA THR A 85 -35.04 16.62 9.26
C THR A 85 -35.98 16.85 10.45
N PRO A 86 -36.26 18.10 10.87
CA PRO A 86 -37.29 18.34 11.87
C PRO A 86 -38.64 17.93 11.27
N ASP A 87 -39.39 17.10 12.00
CA ASP A 87 -40.74 16.66 11.65
C ASP A 87 -41.71 17.85 11.74
N PRO A 88 -42.42 18.25 10.67
CA PRO A 88 -43.23 19.47 10.67
C PRO A 88 -44.60 19.35 11.37
N LEU A 89 -44.90 18.26 12.07
CA LEU A 89 -46.25 18.00 12.60
C LEU A 89 -46.38 17.92 14.12
N ARG A 90 -45.58 18.68 14.89
CA ARG A 90 -45.85 18.87 16.33
C ARG A 90 -46.67 20.15 16.57
N ARG A 91 -48.00 20.03 16.50
CA ARG A 91 -48.91 21.07 17.03
C ARG A 91 -48.77 21.14 18.56
N PRO A 92 -48.72 22.33 19.18
CA PRO A 92 -48.75 22.44 20.63
C PRO A 92 -50.16 22.14 21.16
N ARG A 93 -50.28 21.24 22.14
CA ARG A 93 -51.45 21.13 23.00
C ARG A 93 -51.31 22.16 24.12
N ARG A 94 -52.26 23.11 24.18
CA ARG A 94 -52.49 23.96 25.36
C ARG A 94 -53.06 23.12 26.51
N PRO A 95 -52.79 23.51 27.75
CA PRO A 95 -53.76 24.30 28.51
C PRO A 95 -53.29 25.73 28.75
#